data_AF-A0A7Y3HSN7-F1
#
_entry.id   AF-A0A7Y3HSN7-F1
#
_cell.length_a   1.000
_cell.length_b   1.000
_cell.length_c   1.000
_cell.angle_alpha   90.00
_cell.angle_beta   90.00
_cell.angle_gamma   90.00
#
_symmetry.space_group_name_H-M   'P 1'
#
loop_
_entity.id
_entity.type
_entity.pdbx_description
1 polymer ?
#
loop_
_entity_poly.entity_id
_entity_poly.type
_entity_poly.pdbx_seq_one_letter_code
_entity_poly.pdbx_strand_id
1 'polypeptide(L)'
;MKKLILIVALFSFCGLSAQTVSLLEFDDSKDDAASQVKPAELNKKAAGELTPLSGKKLSQLQQKALNNRLLKKADQYFDKMWYSEAAQLYDMALKDDVRNLSMNLLQRAGDAHYFNSNMEKAYFWYDKMYDLYKNEISDANFFKYTHTLKGTGRFNRARRLLRLFNKKKNDIEPLDTQEQLTNHNNEIIGKNFEIKNLDINTPYSDFSPMFLNDNKLVFASSKDSSYLNTRRFKWNNQPFLDLYVGEVGSSEEKLNKVQKLSKNINTKYHEAAVTFSPDNNTMYFTRNNYGKKLKRDKNGVNHLKLYMSKKVNDEWSEALELPFNSESYSTGHPAMSPDGKKLFFVSDKPGGFGGTDIYVVDVLENGKFSRPRNLGRGINTAQREMFPFVTKDMLYFSSDRAFGLGGLDIYKAPFVDNMFQVAVNVGQPINSNRDDFSYVINEETQKGYFASNRSGGKGDDDIYSFKKLIVDNVNDTAVIVGVVKEYVTGDVMP
;
A
#
# COMPACT_ATOMS: atom_id res chain seq x y z
N MET A 1 -19.87 17.07 11.98
CA MET A 1 -18.64 17.46 11.26
C MET A 1 -18.40 16.41 10.18
N LYS A 2 -18.35 16.84 8.92
CA LYS A 2 -18.53 15.98 7.72
C LYS A 2 -17.40 14.94 7.61
N LYS A 3 -17.78 13.68 7.38
CA LYS A 3 -16.86 12.57 7.08
C LYS A 3 -16.05 12.93 5.82
N LEU A 4 -14.74 13.09 5.98
CA LEU A 4 -13.79 13.30 4.91
C LEU A 4 -12.95 12.03 4.81
N ILE A 5 -13.28 11.15 3.86
CA ILE A 5 -12.42 10.02 3.50
C ILE A 5 -11.29 10.63 2.70
N LEU A 6 -10.12 10.73 3.32
CA LEU A 6 -8.96 11.37 2.74
C LEU A 6 -8.08 10.31 2.07
N ILE A 7 -7.92 10.55 0.78
CA ILE A 7 -7.10 9.88 -0.19
C ILE A 7 -5.61 10.13 0.12
N VAL A 8 -4.85 9.05 0.37
CA VAL A 8 -3.41 8.94 0.06
C VAL A 8 -3.14 7.47 -0.23
N ALA A 9 -3.07 7.10 -1.50
CA ALA A 9 -2.97 5.69 -1.92
C ALA A 9 -1.91 5.46 -3.00
N LEU A 10 -0.75 6.11 -2.90
CA LEU A 10 0.36 5.90 -3.84
C LEU A 10 1.69 5.53 -3.18
N PHE A 11 1.77 5.54 -1.84
CA PHE A 11 2.95 5.08 -1.07
C PHE A 11 2.60 4.21 0.15
N SER A 12 1.34 3.87 0.35
CA SER A 12 0.82 3.56 1.68
C SER A 12 0.71 2.08 1.99
N PHE A 13 1.79 1.31 1.90
CA PHE A 13 1.88 -0.03 2.51
C PHE A 13 3.34 -0.34 2.84
N CYS A 14 3.82 0.16 3.98
CA CYS A 14 5.13 -0.19 4.53
C CYS A 14 5.00 -0.33 6.06
N GLY A 15 5.12 -1.54 6.60
CA GLY A 15 5.18 -1.86 8.03
C GLY A 15 6.52 -2.38 8.54
N LEU A 16 7.10 -1.69 9.52
CA LEU A 16 8.18 -2.25 10.35
C LEU A 16 7.70 -3.38 11.28
N SER A 17 8.52 -4.43 11.40
CA SER A 17 8.58 -5.28 12.60
C SER A 17 9.20 -4.50 13.75
N ALA A 18 8.46 -4.31 14.85
CA ALA A 18 8.95 -3.62 16.04
C ALA A 18 10.00 -4.45 16.78
N GLN A 19 11.26 -4.01 16.76
CA GLN A 19 12.22 -4.35 17.82
C GLN A 19 11.99 -3.41 19.02
N THR A 20 12.03 -4.01 20.21
CA THR A 20 11.87 -3.38 21.52
C THR A 20 12.84 -2.22 21.73
N VAL A 21 12.32 -1.03 22.03
CA VAL A 21 13.12 0.06 22.61
C VAL A 21 12.60 0.38 24.00
N SER A 22 13.55 0.34 24.93
CA SER A 22 13.47 0.65 26.35
C SER A 22 12.80 2.00 26.64
N LEU A 23 12.03 2.00 27.74
CA LEU A 23 11.51 3.14 28.50
C LEU A 23 12.19 4.48 28.19
N LEU A 24 11.43 5.41 27.61
CA LEU A 24 11.76 6.84 27.61
C LEU A 24 10.99 7.51 28.74
N GLU A 25 11.75 8.11 29.65
CA GLU A 25 11.31 8.94 30.76
C GLU A 25 10.49 10.13 30.25
N PHE A 26 9.35 10.37 30.90
CA PHE A 26 8.53 11.55 30.68
C PHE A 26 9.19 12.75 31.38
N ASP A 27 9.73 13.68 30.59
CA ASP A 27 10.13 15.01 31.07
C ASP A 27 8.90 15.92 31.12
N ASP A 28 8.31 16.07 32.31
CA ASP A 28 7.32 17.08 32.62
C ASP A 28 8.07 18.36 33.03
N SER A 29 8.22 19.32 32.11
CA SER A 29 8.51 20.68 32.53
C SER A 29 7.86 21.76 31.65
N LYS A 30 7.23 22.69 32.38
CA LYS A 30 6.81 24.06 32.04
C LYS A 30 5.45 24.20 31.35
N ASP A 31 4.45 24.55 32.14
CA ASP A 31 4.09 25.96 32.40
C ASP A 31 3.11 26.02 33.59
N ASP A 32 3.36 26.89 34.56
CA ASP A 32 2.35 27.86 35.01
C ASP A 32 2.87 28.78 36.12
N ALA A 33 2.65 30.07 35.89
CA ALA A 33 3.05 31.18 36.72
C ALA A 33 2.25 31.23 38.03
N ALA A 34 2.96 31.52 39.11
CA ALA A 34 2.39 31.76 40.42
C ALA A 34 1.49 33.02 40.42
N SER A 35 0.24 32.87 40.86
CA SER A 35 -0.50 33.97 41.48
C SER A 35 -1.03 33.50 42.84
N GLN A 36 -0.61 34.21 43.87
CA GLN A 36 -1.03 34.00 45.26
C GLN A 36 -2.46 34.48 45.43
N VAL A 37 -3.36 33.59 45.88
CA VAL A 37 -4.65 33.95 46.45
C VAL A 37 -4.73 33.36 47.86
N LYS A 38 -5.03 34.23 48.83
CA LYS A 38 -5.20 33.91 50.25
C LYS A 38 -6.33 32.88 50.48
N PRO A 39 -6.27 32.05 51.53
CA PRO A 39 -7.31 31.06 51.77
C PRO A 39 -8.56 31.74 52.34
N ALA A 40 -9.67 31.67 51.60
CA ALA A 40 -11.00 31.92 52.13
C ALA A 40 -11.52 30.62 52.77
N GLU A 41 -11.96 30.72 54.02
CA GLU A 41 -12.64 29.68 54.78
C GLU A 41 -13.81 29.10 53.98
N LEU A 42 -13.74 27.80 53.67
CA LEU A 42 -14.86 27.05 53.10
C LEU A 42 -15.31 26.00 54.12
N ASN A 43 -16.41 26.37 54.78
CA ASN A 43 -17.42 25.55 55.45
C ASN A 43 -17.18 24.03 55.47
N LYS A 44 -16.85 23.53 56.67
CA LYS A 44 -17.09 22.14 57.09
C LYS A 44 -18.60 21.85 57.11
N LYS A 45 -19.21 21.50 55.97
CA LYS A 45 -20.53 20.84 55.94
C LYS A 45 -20.84 20.16 54.60
N ALA A 46 -20.02 19.18 54.24
CA ALA A 46 -20.38 18.06 53.35
C ALA A 46 -19.28 16.98 53.41
N ALA A 47 -18.88 16.56 54.61
CA ALA A 47 -18.06 15.36 54.77
C ALA A 47 -19.01 14.16 54.87
N GLY A 48 -19.65 13.80 53.75
CA GLY A 48 -20.06 12.41 53.57
C GLY A 48 -18.80 11.57 53.53
N GLU A 49 -18.75 10.49 54.31
CA GLU A 49 -17.60 9.60 54.45
C GLU A 49 -16.97 9.25 53.10
N LEU A 50 -15.86 9.92 52.75
CA LEU A 50 -15.00 9.49 51.67
C LEU A 50 -14.19 8.31 52.20
N THR A 51 -14.74 7.11 52.08
CA THR A 51 -13.97 5.87 52.30
C THR A 51 -12.74 5.91 51.39
N PRO A 52 -11.51 5.72 51.90
CA PRO A 52 -10.31 5.68 51.07
C PRO A 52 -10.48 4.58 50.02
N LEU A 53 -10.25 4.91 48.74
CA LEU A 53 -10.20 3.91 47.69
C LEU A 53 -9.13 2.88 48.05
N SER A 54 -9.48 1.59 48.05
CA SER A 54 -8.48 0.54 48.26
C SER A 54 -7.36 0.67 47.23
N GLY A 55 -6.13 0.29 47.59
CA GLY A 55 -4.96 0.43 46.69
C GLY A 55 -5.17 -0.19 45.31
N LYS A 56 -5.94 -1.28 45.23
CA LYS A 56 -6.34 -1.92 43.97
C LYS A 56 -7.26 -1.04 43.12
N LYS A 57 -8.26 -0.39 43.72
CA LYS A 57 -9.20 0.49 43.02
C LYS A 57 -8.53 1.79 42.58
N LEU A 58 -7.60 2.32 43.40
CA LEU A 58 -6.76 3.46 43.03
C LEU A 58 -5.84 3.14 41.84
N SER A 59 -5.17 1.98 41.86
CA SER A 59 -4.33 1.49 40.76
C SER A 59 -5.14 1.32 39.46
N GLN A 60 -6.35 0.76 39.54
CA GLN A 60 -7.24 0.64 38.37
C GLN A 60 -7.66 2.00 37.79
N LEU A 61 -7.94 3.00 38.64
CA LEU A 61 -8.28 4.35 38.20
C LEU A 61 -7.07 5.05 37.55
N GLN A 62 -5.88 4.88 38.11
CA GLN A 62 -4.63 5.41 37.54
C GLN A 62 -4.35 4.78 36.17
N GLN A 63 -4.50 3.46 36.04
CA GLN A 63 -4.36 2.76 34.76
C GLN A 63 -5.38 3.25 33.73
N LYS A 64 -6.64 3.42 34.13
CA LYS A 64 -7.69 3.96 33.24
C LYS A 64 -7.38 5.39 32.78
N ALA A 65 -6.87 6.24 33.68
CA ALA A 65 -6.47 7.60 33.34
C ALA A 65 -5.28 7.62 32.37
N LEU A 66 -4.29 6.73 32.58
CA LEU A 66 -3.17 6.55 31.66
C LEU A 66 -3.64 6.09 30.27
N ASN A 67 -4.48 5.06 30.19
CA ASN A 67 -5.03 4.57 28.93
C ASN A 67 -5.77 5.68 28.18
N ASN A 68 -6.60 6.48 28.87
CA ASN A 68 -7.29 7.61 28.24
C ASN A 68 -6.31 8.66 27.66
N ARG A 69 -5.19 8.93 28.34
CA ARG A 69 -4.13 9.83 27.82
C ARG A 69 -3.46 9.23 26.58
N LEU A 70 -3.14 7.94 26.61
CA LEU A 70 -2.57 7.22 25.47
C LEU A 70 -3.51 7.25 24.26
N LEU A 71 -4.81 6.99 24.45
CA LEU A 71 -5.82 7.04 23.39
C LEU A 71 -5.93 8.43 22.78
N LYS A 72 -6.00 9.48 23.59
CA LYS A 72 -6.04 10.86 23.09
C LYS A 72 -4.81 11.19 22.24
N LYS A 73 -3.63 10.70 22.62
CA LYS A 73 -2.39 10.90 21.87
C LYS A 73 -2.35 10.05 20.59
N ALA A 74 -2.82 8.81 20.66
CA ALA A 74 -2.97 7.92 19.49
C ALA A 74 -3.87 8.56 18.45
N ASP A 75 -5.01 9.10 18.88
CA ASP A 75 -5.97 9.81 18.04
C ASP A 75 -5.32 11.02 17.34
N GLN A 76 -4.57 11.84 18.09
CA GLN A 76 -3.84 12.98 17.52
C GLN A 76 -2.81 12.58 16.47
N TYR A 77 -2.12 11.44 16.66
CA TYR A 77 -1.18 10.92 15.67
C TYR A 77 -1.90 10.33 14.46
N PHE A 78 -2.99 9.60 14.67
CA PHE A 78 -3.81 9.06 13.60
C PHE A 78 -4.38 10.17 12.71
N ASP A 79 -4.88 11.27 13.29
CA ASP A 79 -5.40 12.41 12.52
C ASP A 79 -4.31 13.14 11.71
N LYS A 80 -3.04 12.97 12.08
CA LYS A 80 -1.88 13.43 11.33
C LYS A 80 -1.33 12.39 10.34
N MET A 81 -2.00 11.23 10.24
CA MET A 81 -1.57 10.05 9.47
C MET A 81 -0.23 9.46 9.95
N TRP A 82 0.13 9.69 11.21
CA TRP A 82 1.32 9.09 11.84
C TRP A 82 0.94 7.71 12.38
N TYR A 83 0.62 6.82 11.44
CA TYR A 83 0.00 5.54 11.75
C TYR A 83 0.92 4.62 12.54
N SER A 84 2.24 4.67 12.30
CA SER A 84 3.19 3.84 13.04
C SER A 84 3.17 4.18 14.54
N GLU A 85 3.27 5.47 14.89
CA GLU A 85 3.19 5.91 16.28
C GLU A 85 1.77 5.74 16.88
N ALA A 86 0.71 5.98 16.09
CA ALA A 86 -0.66 5.78 16.55
C ALA A 86 -0.95 4.31 16.90
N ALA A 87 -0.51 3.37 16.04
CA ALA A 87 -0.68 1.93 16.24
C ALA A 87 -0.04 1.44 17.54
N GLN A 88 1.18 1.92 17.84
CA GLN A 88 1.87 1.60 19.09
C GLN A 88 1.08 2.08 20.32
N LEU A 89 0.56 3.30 20.27
CA LEU A 89 -0.20 3.86 21.39
C LEU A 89 -1.56 3.18 21.57
N TYR A 90 -2.24 2.80 20.48
CA TYR A 90 -3.46 1.98 20.57
C TYR A 90 -3.17 0.62 21.19
N ASP A 91 -2.11 -0.08 20.75
CA ASP A 91 -1.71 -1.38 21.34
C ASP A 91 -1.42 -1.26 22.84
N MET A 92 -0.72 -0.20 23.27
CA MET A 92 -0.43 0.05 24.69
C MET A 92 -1.70 0.35 25.49
N ALA A 93 -2.60 1.19 24.96
CA ALA A 93 -3.79 1.63 25.68
C ALA A 93 -4.86 0.55 25.82
N LEU A 94 -4.89 -0.42 24.88
CA LEU A 94 -5.96 -1.42 24.77
C LEU A 94 -5.53 -2.82 25.22
N LYS A 95 -4.29 -2.99 25.70
CA LYS A 95 -3.71 -4.29 26.07
C LYS A 95 -4.56 -5.11 27.04
N ASP A 96 -5.19 -4.45 28.02
CA ASP A 96 -5.88 -5.10 29.14
C ASP A 96 -7.42 -4.92 29.14
N ASP A 97 -7.97 -4.11 28.21
CA ASP A 97 -9.40 -3.80 28.15
C ASP A 97 -9.94 -3.95 26.73
N VAL A 98 -10.27 -5.18 26.37
CA VAL A 98 -10.85 -5.52 25.05
C VAL A 98 -12.37 -5.70 25.10
N ARG A 99 -13.01 -5.43 26.23
CA ARG A 99 -14.46 -5.60 26.41
C ARG A 99 -15.14 -4.23 26.29
N ASN A 100 -16.24 -4.15 25.54
CA ASN A 100 -17.02 -2.92 25.35
C ASN A 100 -16.25 -1.75 24.67
N LEU A 101 -15.28 -2.05 23.81
CA LEU A 101 -14.61 -1.05 22.99
C LEU A 101 -15.55 -0.50 21.92
N SER A 102 -15.54 0.82 21.72
CA SER A 102 -16.36 1.45 20.69
C SER A 102 -15.90 1.05 19.29
N MET A 103 -16.85 0.98 18.34
CA MET A 103 -16.55 0.67 16.94
C MET A 103 -15.51 1.62 16.33
N ASN A 104 -15.57 2.93 16.66
CA ASN A 104 -14.60 3.90 16.16
C ASN A 104 -13.18 3.63 16.64
N LEU A 105 -13.02 3.24 17.90
CA LEU A 105 -11.72 2.93 18.48
C LEU A 105 -11.12 1.65 17.86
N LEU A 106 -11.94 0.60 17.70
CA LEU A 106 -11.54 -0.61 17.00
C LEU A 106 -11.14 -0.32 15.55
N GLN A 107 -11.92 0.50 14.85
CA GLN A 107 -11.61 0.92 13.49
C GLN A 107 -10.27 1.65 13.43
N ARG A 108 -10.01 2.64 14.28
CA ARG A 108 -8.75 3.40 14.24
C ARG A 108 -7.54 2.56 14.59
N ALA A 109 -7.66 1.66 15.57
CA ALA A 109 -6.60 0.72 15.90
C ALA A 109 -6.31 -0.23 14.72
N GLY A 110 -7.37 -0.78 14.09
CA GLY A 110 -7.26 -1.60 12.89
C GLY A 110 -6.65 -0.85 11.71
N ASP A 111 -7.12 0.37 11.44
CA ASP A 111 -6.64 1.26 10.37
C ASP A 111 -5.15 1.62 10.53
N ALA A 112 -4.71 1.92 11.76
CA ALA A 112 -3.32 2.29 12.02
C ALA A 112 -2.33 1.15 11.70
N HIS A 113 -2.73 -0.10 11.97
CA HIS A 113 -1.98 -1.28 11.58
C HIS A 113 -2.13 -1.59 10.09
N TYR A 114 -3.34 -1.47 9.55
CA TYR A 114 -3.66 -1.75 8.15
C TYR A 114 -2.86 -0.86 7.19
N PHE A 115 -2.80 0.45 7.43
CA PHE A 115 -2.06 1.40 6.58
C PHE A 115 -0.53 1.31 6.70
N ASN A 116 -0.03 0.44 7.59
CA ASN A 116 1.37 0.06 7.70
C ASN A 116 1.54 -1.45 7.48
N SER A 117 0.73 -2.07 6.62
CA SER A 117 0.87 -3.48 6.20
C SER A 117 0.90 -4.52 7.32
N ASN A 118 0.56 -4.17 8.56
CA ASN A 118 0.59 -5.10 9.69
C ASN A 118 -0.73 -5.87 9.73
N MET A 119 -0.88 -6.78 8.75
CA MET A 119 -2.13 -7.49 8.49
C MET A 119 -2.57 -8.37 9.66
N GLU A 120 -1.64 -8.92 10.45
CA GLU A 120 -1.97 -9.73 11.63
C GLU A 120 -2.61 -8.89 12.75
N LYS A 121 -2.01 -7.75 13.10
CA LYS A 121 -2.60 -6.86 14.12
C LYS A 121 -3.85 -6.14 13.60
N ALA A 122 -3.86 -5.76 12.33
CA ALA A 122 -5.06 -5.22 11.70
C ALA A 122 -6.21 -6.24 11.75
N TYR A 123 -5.96 -7.49 11.37
CA TYR A 123 -6.92 -8.59 11.47
C TYR A 123 -7.48 -8.70 12.89
N PHE A 124 -6.62 -8.70 13.92
CA PHE A 124 -7.06 -8.78 15.30
C PHE A 124 -8.13 -7.72 15.64
N TRP A 125 -7.89 -6.46 15.29
CA TRP A 125 -8.84 -5.37 15.57
C TRP A 125 -10.12 -5.45 14.71
N TYR A 126 -9.99 -5.79 13.43
CA TYR A 126 -11.14 -5.94 12.54
C TYR A 126 -12.02 -7.13 12.89
N ASP A 127 -11.44 -8.25 13.32
CA ASP A 127 -12.17 -9.43 13.77
C ASP A 127 -12.99 -9.10 15.03
N LYS A 128 -12.40 -8.36 15.98
CA LYS A 128 -13.14 -7.85 17.16
C LYS A 128 -14.27 -6.89 16.78
N MET A 129 -14.03 -6.00 15.84
CA MET A 129 -15.07 -5.10 15.35
C MET A 129 -16.19 -5.86 14.66
N TYR A 130 -15.87 -6.88 13.86
CA TYR A 130 -16.86 -7.73 13.22
C TYR A 130 -17.67 -8.52 14.26
N ASP A 131 -17.03 -9.12 15.26
CA ASP A 131 -17.70 -9.87 16.33
C ASP A 131 -18.72 -9.02 17.10
N LEU A 132 -18.36 -7.77 17.42
CA LEU A 132 -19.20 -6.86 18.21
C LEU A 132 -20.24 -6.10 17.37
N TYR A 133 -19.93 -5.80 16.10
CA TYR A 133 -20.67 -4.83 15.30
C TYR A 133 -21.01 -5.29 13.88
N LYS A 134 -21.05 -6.61 13.60
CA LYS A 134 -21.32 -7.17 12.24
C LYS A 134 -22.52 -6.57 11.48
N ASN A 135 -23.54 -6.09 12.18
CA ASN A 135 -24.75 -5.53 11.56
C ASN A 135 -24.65 -4.02 11.27
N GLU A 136 -23.64 -3.36 11.83
CA GLU A 136 -23.41 -1.91 11.71
C GLU A 136 -22.12 -1.57 10.96
N ILE A 137 -21.29 -2.58 10.65
CA ILE A 137 -20.03 -2.42 9.94
C ILE A 137 -20.27 -1.80 8.55
N SER A 138 -19.49 -0.77 8.21
CA SER A 138 -19.53 -0.14 6.89
C SER A 138 -18.90 -1.04 5.83
N ASP A 139 -19.25 -0.83 4.56
CA ASP A 139 -18.69 -1.57 3.44
C ASP A 139 -17.15 -1.48 3.38
N ALA A 140 -16.62 -0.28 3.60
CA ALA A 140 -15.18 -0.05 3.62
C ALA A 140 -14.49 -0.83 4.76
N ASN A 141 -15.10 -0.87 5.93
CA ASN A 141 -14.57 -1.62 7.07
C ASN A 141 -14.71 -3.14 6.87
N PHE A 142 -15.81 -3.59 6.26
CA PHE A 142 -16.03 -4.98 5.91
C PHE A 142 -15.01 -5.44 4.86
N PHE A 143 -14.77 -4.62 3.84
CA PHE A 143 -13.72 -4.86 2.84
C PHE A 143 -12.35 -5.00 3.53
N LYS A 144 -11.94 -4.02 4.35
CA LYS A 144 -10.66 -4.11 5.10
C LYS A 144 -10.57 -5.35 5.98
N TYR A 145 -11.65 -5.74 6.65
CA TYR A 145 -11.68 -7.01 7.40
C TYR A 145 -11.42 -8.22 6.50
N THR A 146 -12.17 -8.37 5.40
CA THR A 146 -11.95 -9.47 4.44
C THR A 146 -10.56 -9.43 3.82
N HIS A 147 -10.01 -8.23 3.63
CA HIS A 147 -8.66 -8.00 3.15
C HIS A 147 -7.61 -8.51 4.14
N THR A 148 -7.75 -8.19 5.43
CA THR A 148 -6.86 -8.73 6.47
C THR A 148 -6.99 -10.24 6.65
N LEU A 149 -8.17 -10.83 6.42
CA LEU A 149 -8.32 -12.29 6.39
C LEU A 149 -7.46 -12.90 5.27
N LYS A 150 -7.46 -12.32 4.06
CA LYS A 150 -6.56 -12.74 2.96
C LYS A 150 -5.09 -12.57 3.34
N GLY A 151 -4.75 -11.37 3.83
CA GLY A 151 -3.42 -11.00 4.32
C GLY A 151 -2.82 -11.97 5.34
N THR A 152 -3.68 -12.67 6.07
CA THR A 152 -3.30 -13.61 7.14
C THR A 152 -3.58 -15.08 6.77
N GLY A 153 -3.78 -15.38 5.48
CA GLY A 153 -3.93 -16.75 4.96
C GLY A 153 -5.31 -17.37 5.17
N ARG A 154 -6.30 -16.63 5.69
CA ARG A 154 -7.67 -17.10 5.98
C ARG A 154 -8.59 -17.00 4.76
N PHE A 155 -8.12 -17.44 3.60
CA PHE A 155 -8.78 -17.24 2.29
C PHE A 155 -10.21 -17.76 2.23
N ASN A 156 -10.45 -18.98 2.75
CA ASN A 156 -11.77 -19.61 2.70
C ASN A 156 -12.82 -18.78 3.46
N ARG A 157 -12.44 -18.22 4.62
CA ARG A 157 -13.30 -17.33 5.40
C ARG A 157 -13.53 -16.01 4.67
N ALA A 158 -12.48 -15.39 4.13
CA ALA A 158 -12.60 -14.16 3.36
C ALA A 158 -13.56 -14.32 2.18
N ARG A 159 -13.37 -15.36 1.36
CA ARG A 159 -14.18 -15.65 0.17
C ARG A 159 -15.65 -15.90 0.53
N ARG A 160 -15.92 -16.69 1.57
CA ARG A 160 -17.28 -16.94 2.04
C ARG A 160 -17.97 -15.64 2.47
N LEU A 161 -17.28 -14.81 3.24
CA LEU A 161 -17.82 -13.53 3.71
C LEU A 161 -18.12 -12.58 2.55
N LEU A 162 -17.21 -12.45 1.58
CA LEU A 162 -17.43 -11.63 0.38
C LEU A 162 -18.63 -12.10 -0.43
N ARG A 163 -18.77 -13.41 -0.67
CA ARG A 163 -19.94 -13.98 -1.39
C ARG A 163 -21.26 -13.65 -0.69
N LEU A 164 -21.32 -13.84 0.63
CA LEU A 164 -22.52 -13.52 1.42
C LEU A 164 -22.84 -12.03 1.39
N PHE A 165 -21.81 -11.18 1.46
CA PHE A 165 -21.95 -9.74 1.42
C PHE A 165 -22.47 -9.23 0.07
N ASN A 166 -21.86 -9.68 -1.03
CA ASN A 166 -22.29 -9.31 -2.39
C ASN A 166 -23.72 -9.80 -2.68
N LYS A 167 -24.06 -11.03 -2.25
CA LYS A 167 -25.43 -11.57 -2.37
C LYS A 167 -26.45 -10.72 -1.61
N LYS A 168 -26.14 -10.28 -0.39
CA LYS A 168 -27.04 -9.42 0.39
C LYS A 168 -27.33 -8.08 -0.30
N LYS A 169 -26.37 -7.59 -1.08
CA LYS A 169 -26.45 -6.28 -1.74
C LYS A 169 -27.03 -6.31 -3.15
N ASN A 170 -27.19 -7.48 -3.76
CA ASN A 170 -27.40 -7.61 -5.22
C ASN A 170 -26.33 -6.85 -6.03
N ASP A 171 -25.14 -6.71 -5.46
CA ASP A 171 -24.04 -5.93 -6.01
C ASP A 171 -22.91 -6.90 -6.34
N ILE A 172 -22.89 -7.33 -7.60
CA ILE A 172 -21.86 -8.21 -8.12
C ILE A 172 -21.21 -7.47 -9.29
N GLU A 173 -19.99 -6.99 -9.08
CA GLU A 173 -19.18 -6.45 -10.16
C GLU A 173 -18.91 -7.59 -11.18
N PRO A 174 -19.08 -7.35 -12.50
CA PRO A 174 -18.84 -8.38 -13.51
C PRO A 174 -17.43 -8.97 -13.45
N LEU A 175 -16.43 -8.16 -13.10
CA LEU A 175 -15.04 -8.58 -12.92
C LEU A 175 -14.84 -9.51 -11.74
N ASP A 176 -15.51 -9.23 -10.62
CA ASP A 176 -15.46 -10.06 -9.42
C ASP A 176 -16.02 -11.46 -9.70
N THR A 177 -16.93 -11.60 -10.67
CA THR A 177 -17.55 -12.88 -11.07
C THR A 177 -16.59 -13.74 -11.90
N GLN A 178 -15.83 -13.14 -12.81
CA GLN A 178 -14.82 -13.87 -13.58
C GLN A 178 -13.64 -14.31 -12.70
N GLU A 179 -13.18 -13.44 -11.79
CA GLU A 179 -12.10 -13.76 -10.85
C GLU A 179 -12.48 -14.87 -9.84
N GLN A 180 -13.75 -14.87 -9.44
CA GLN A 180 -14.38 -15.92 -8.64
C GLN A 180 -14.33 -17.32 -9.27
N LEU A 181 -14.28 -17.40 -10.60
CA LEU A 181 -14.22 -18.64 -11.37
C LEU A 181 -12.78 -19.07 -11.67
N THR A 182 -11.87 -18.13 -11.91
CA THR A 182 -10.46 -18.43 -12.22
C THR A 182 -9.64 -18.82 -11.00
N ASN A 183 -9.90 -18.23 -9.83
CA ASN A 183 -9.14 -18.52 -8.60
C ASN A 183 -9.35 -19.93 -8.01
N HIS A 184 -10.29 -20.73 -8.55
CA HIS A 184 -10.40 -22.17 -8.21
C HIS A 184 -9.27 -23.03 -8.82
N ASN A 185 -8.55 -22.52 -9.82
CA ASN A 185 -7.52 -23.28 -10.55
C ASN A 185 -6.08 -22.97 -10.12
N ASN A 186 -5.89 -22.08 -9.13
CA ASN A 186 -4.55 -21.58 -8.74
C ASN A 186 -3.69 -22.58 -7.96
N GLU A 187 -4.20 -23.75 -7.58
CA GLU A 187 -3.38 -24.82 -6.99
C GLU A 187 -2.48 -25.53 -8.03
N ILE A 188 -2.66 -25.30 -9.33
CA ILE A 188 -1.99 -26.06 -10.40
C ILE A 188 -0.82 -25.28 -11.07
N ILE A 189 -0.72 -23.96 -10.90
CA ILE A 189 0.20 -23.11 -11.70
C ILE A 189 1.58 -22.86 -11.03
N GLY A 190 1.74 -23.25 -9.76
CA GLY A 190 2.91 -22.93 -8.93
C GLY A 190 4.29 -23.44 -9.38
N LYS A 191 4.42 -24.18 -10.49
CA LYS A 191 5.68 -24.81 -10.94
C LYS A 191 6.48 -24.05 -12.00
N ASN A 192 5.98 -22.92 -12.52
CA ASN A 192 6.54 -22.30 -13.72
C ASN A 192 7.40 -21.05 -13.47
N PHE A 193 7.83 -20.79 -12.23
CA PHE A 193 8.64 -19.61 -11.93
C PHE A 193 9.77 -19.94 -10.95
N GLU A 194 10.96 -19.42 -11.24
CA GLU A 194 12.04 -19.28 -10.27
C GLU A 194 12.01 -17.85 -9.73
N ILE A 195 11.86 -17.68 -8.41
CA ILE A 195 11.77 -16.36 -7.76
C ILE A 195 12.91 -16.24 -6.75
N LYS A 196 13.64 -15.11 -6.78
CA LYS A 196 14.75 -14.84 -5.86
C LYS A 196 14.71 -13.43 -5.32
N ASN A 197 14.99 -13.29 -4.03
CA ASN A 197 15.13 -12.00 -3.36
C ASN A 197 16.45 -11.33 -3.78
N LEU A 198 16.43 -10.05 -4.11
CA LEU A 198 17.63 -9.34 -4.55
C LEU A 198 18.63 -9.10 -3.41
N ASP A 199 19.93 -9.11 -3.74
CA ASP A 199 21.00 -8.85 -2.78
C ASP A 199 20.94 -7.43 -2.17
N ILE A 200 20.48 -6.43 -2.95
CA ILE A 200 20.39 -5.03 -2.54
C ILE A 200 19.30 -4.69 -1.53
N ASN A 201 18.33 -5.59 -1.32
CA ASN A 201 17.22 -5.31 -0.42
C ASN A 201 17.73 -4.99 0.99
N THR A 202 17.14 -3.98 1.59
CA THR A 202 17.49 -3.43 2.90
C THR A 202 16.47 -3.86 3.95
N PRO A 203 16.68 -3.57 5.25
CA PRO A 203 15.63 -3.74 6.26
C PRO A 203 14.43 -2.78 6.13
N TYR A 204 14.41 -1.91 5.12
CA TYR A 204 13.37 -0.92 4.83
C TYR A 204 12.61 -1.32 3.56
N SER A 205 11.85 -0.39 2.97
CA SER A 205 11.19 -0.63 1.68
C SER A 205 12.10 -0.39 0.48
N ASP A 206 12.20 -1.40 -0.38
CA ASP A 206 12.87 -1.43 -1.68
C ASP A 206 11.89 -1.95 -2.73
N PHE A 207 11.53 -1.12 -3.72
CA PHE A 207 10.45 -1.47 -4.65
C PHE A 207 10.50 -0.70 -5.97
N SER A 208 9.50 -0.94 -6.82
CA SER A 208 9.33 -0.32 -8.13
C SER A 208 10.54 -0.43 -9.05
N PRO A 209 11.04 -1.65 -9.28
CA PRO A 209 12.10 -1.89 -10.26
C PRO A 209 11.64 -1.47 -11.66
N MET A 210 12.54 -0.89 -12.44
CA MET A 210 12.32 -0.55 -13.85
C MET A 210 13.62 -0.67 -14.63
N PHE A 211 13.55 -1.33 -15.79
CA PHE A 211 14.67 -1.40 -16.71
C PHE A 211 14.93 0.01 -17.29
N LEU A 212 16.16 0.51 -17.10
CA LEU A 212 16.66 1.68 -17.84
C LEU A 212 17.26 1.26 -19.19
N ASN A 213 17.81 0.06 -19.25
CA ASN A 213 18.25 -0.63 -20.46
C ASN A 213 18.53 -2.09 -20.08
N ASP A 214 19.05 -2.87 -21.01
CA ASP A 214 19.32 -4.31 -20.84
C ASP A 214 20.20 -4.64 -19.62
N ASN A 215 21.04 -3.69 -19.18
CA ASN A 215 22.04 -3.92 -18.12
C ASN A 215 21.84 -3.05 -16.88
N LYS A 216 20.80 -2.20 -16.82
CA LYS A 216 20.60 -1.28 -15.70
C LYS A 216 19.17 -1.31 -15.17
N LEU A 217 19.06 -1.44 -13.85
CA LEU A 217 17.80 -1.40 -13.13
C LEU A 217 17.75 -0.12 -12.27
N VAL A 218 16.64 0.59 -12.35
CA VAL A 218 16.30 1.72 -11.47
C VAL A 218 15.23 1.28 -10.50
N PHE A 219 15.34 1.68 -9.23
CA PHE A 219 14.39 1.29 -8.18
C PHE A 219 14.29 2.38 -7.11
N ALA A 220 13.23 2.33 -6.30
CA ALA A 220 13.04 3.19 -5.15
C ALA A 220 13.50 2.46 -3.89
N SER A 221 14.18 3.18 -2.98
CA SER A 221 14.67 2.61 -1.72
C SER A 221 14.59 3.62 -0.58
N SER A 222 14.14 3.14 0.58
CA SER A 222 14.17 3.86 1.86
C SER A 222 15.49 3.61 2.62
N LYS A 223 16.55 3.19 1.91
CA LYS A 223 17.89 3.05 2.47
C LYS A 223 18.34 4.35 3.14
N ASP A 224 18.68 4.26 4.41
CA ASP A 224 19.30 5.38 5.10
C ASP A 224 20.68 5.67 4.51
N SER A 225 20.80 6.82 3.87
CA SER A 225 22.02 7.30 3.22
C SER A 225 22.60 8.52 3.92
N SER A 226 22.06 8.90 5.09
CA SER A 226 22.53 10.03 5.89
C SER A 226 23.56 9.59 6.93
N TYR A 227 24.67 10.33 7.02
CA TYR A 227 25.72 10.06 8.02
C TYR A 227 25.48 10.73 9.38
N LEU A 228 24.60 11.74 9.45
CA LEU A 228 24.43 12.58 10.65
C LEU A 228 23.01 12.53 11.23
N ASN A 229 21.99 12.72 10.39
CA ASN A 229 20.60 12.76 10.85
C ASN A 229 19.67 12.20 9.78
N THR A 230 18.98 11.12 10.14
CA THR A 230 18.03 10.41 9.28
C THR A 230 16.68 11.10 9.34
N ARG A 231 16.24 11.66 8.20
CA ARG A 231 14.89 12.21 8.09
C ARG A 231 13.90 11.08 7.87
N ARG A 232 13.06 10.83 8.86
CA ARG A 232 12.02 9.81 8.82
C ARG A 232 10.68 10.38 8.37
N PHE A 233 10.04 9.67 7.46
CA PHE A 233 8.66 9.89 7.09
C PHE A 233 7.76 9.36 8.20
N LYS A 234 6.83 10.20 8.67
CA LYS A 234 6.06 9.92 9.89
C LYS A 234 4.93 8.90 9.72
N TRP A 235 4.57 8.55 8.50
CA TRP A 235 3.55 7.53 8.25
C TRP A 235 4.02 6.15 8.73
N ASN A 236 5.16 5.70 8.19
CA ASN A 236 5.75 4.38 8.38
C ASN A 236 7.05 4.40 9.21
N ASN A 237 7.49 5.58 9.64
CA ASN A 237 8.73 5.80 10.40
C ASN A 237 10.02 5.35 9.68
N GLN A 238 10.03 5.32 8.35
CA GLN A 238 11.20 4.99 7.53
C GLN A 238 11.87 6.23 6.93
N PRO A 239 13.14 6.16 6.47
CA PRO A 239 13.73 7.23 5.67
C PRO A 239 12.90 7.57 4.42
N PHE A 240 13.02 8.81 3.94
CA PHE A 240 12.41 9.18 2.66
C PHE A 240 13.00 8.37 1.51
N LEU A 241 12.14 8.05 0.53
CA LEU A 241 12.50 7.26 -0.65
C LEU A 241 13.34 8.11 -1.60
N ASP A 242 14.42 7.51 -2.08
CA ASP A 242 15.25 8.02 -3.17
C ASP A 242 15.21 7.02 -4.34
N LEU A 243 15.42 7.50 -5.57
CA LEU A 243 15.69 6.63 -6.71
C LEU A 243 17.17 6.23 -6.76
N TYR A 244 17.42 4.95 -6.99
CA TYR A 244 18.73 4.35 -7.15
C TYR A 244 18.84 3.65 -8.52
N VAL A 245 20.06 3.51 -9.01
CA VAL A 245 20.39 2.76 -10.22
C VAL A 245 21.51 1.77 -9.90
N GLY A 246 21.38 0.55 -10.41
CA GLY A 246 22.40 -0.50 -10.33
C GLY A 246 22.58 -1.20 -11.68
N GLU A 247 23.76 -1.78 -11.87
CA GLU A 247 24.07 -2.64 -13.03
C GLU A 247 23.62 -4.06 -12.72
N VAL A 248 22.83 -4.68 -13.61
CA VAL A 248 22.44 -6.09 -13.47
C VAL A 248 23.70 -6.96 -13.60
N GLY A 249 23.93 -7.81 -12.60
CA GLY A 249 25.11 -8.67 -12.52
C GLY A 249 25.01 -9.91 -13.40
N SER A 250 25.87 -10.91 -13.13
CA SER A 250 25.87 -12.19 -13.86
C SER A 250 24.61 -13.02 -13.63
N SER A 251 23.82 -12.68 -12.61
CA SER A 251 22.53 -13.25 -12.27
C SER A 251 21.57 -12.12 -11.91
N GLU A 252 20.30 -12.25 -12.25
CA GLU A 252 19.28 -11.20 -12.10
C GLU A 252 19.04 -10.79 -10.66
N GLU A 253 19.35 -11.68 -9.70
CA GLU A 253 19.28 -11.42 -8.25
C GLU A 253 20.38 -10.49 -7.71
N LYS A 254 21.40 -10.14 -8.52
CA LYS A 254 22.54 -9.32 -8.10
C LYS A 254 22.60 -7.99 -8.84
N LEU A 255 22.65 -6.88 -8.09
CA LEU A 255 22.93 -5.56 -8.66
C LEU A 255 24.28 -5.02 -8.18
N ASN A 256 25.14 -4.67 -9.14
CA ASN A 256 26.45 -4.08 -8.92
C ASN A 256 26.40 -2.55 -9.02
N LYS A 257 27.42 -1.88 -8.45
CA LYS A 257 27.63 -0.42 -8.56
C LYS A 257 26.39 0.43 -8.24
N VAL A 258 25.63 0.01 -7.25
CA VAL A 258 24.38 0.68 -6.87
C VAL A 258 24.68 2.07 -6.31
N GLN A 259 24.04 3.08 -6.88
CA GLN A 259 24.19 4.48 -6.49
C GLN A 259 22.87 5.25 -6.63
N LYS A 260 22.76 6.43 -6.01
CA LYS A 260 21.61 7.32 -6.23
C LYS A 260 21.53 7.70 -7.70
N LEU A 261 20.31 7.73 -8.25
CA LEU A 261 20.08 7.94 -9.68
C LEU A 261 20.61 9.29 -10.18
N SER A 262 20.26 10.40 -9.51
CA SER A 262 20.73 11.73 -9.85
C SER A 262 20.39 12.74 -8.76
N LYS A 263 21.30 13.69 -8.51
CA LYS A 263 21.08 14.84 -7.60
C LYS A 263 20.03 15.84 -8.10
N ASN A 264 19.73 15.85 -9.41
CA ASN A 264 18.70 16.69 -10.00
C ASN A 264 17.30 16.05 -9.87
N ILE A 265 17.26 14.76 -9.52
CA ILE A 265 16.05 13.95 -9.41
C ILE A 265 15.72 13.66 -7.96
N ASN A 266 16.68 13.22 -7.15
CA ASN A 266 16.40 12.96 -5.76
C ASN A 266 16.31 14.27 -4.99
N THR A 267 15.22 14.44 -4.25
CA THR A 267 15.03 15.61 -3.39
C THR A 267 15.19 15.20 -1.94
N LYS A 268 14.53 15.94 -1.05
CA LYS A 268 14.55 15.68 0.38
C LYS A 268 13.24 15.00 0.81
N TYR A 269 12.41 14.59 -0.14
CA TYR A 269 11.11 13.94 0.01
C TYR A 269 11.04 12.74 -0.95
N HIS A 270 9.91 12.03 -1.03
CA HIS A 270 9.86 10.79 -1.79
C HIS A 270 9.92 11.02 -3.30
N GLU A 271 10.82 10.27 -3.94
CA GLU A 271 10.77 9.89 -5.34
C GLU A 271 10.63 8.38 -5.48
N ALA A 272 9.76 7.92 -6.38
CA ALA A 272 9.63 6.51 -6.71
C ALA A 272 8.94 6.35 -8.07
N ALA A 273 8.81 5.09 -8.50
CA ALA A 273 8.08 4.67 -9.69
C ALA A 273 8.43 5.47 -10.95
N VAL A 274 9.29 4.88 -11.76
CA VAL A 274 9.88 5.52 -12.93
C VAL A 274 9.54 4.73 -14.19
N THR A 275 9.48 5.43 -15.32
CA THR A 275 9.50 4.85 -16.66
C THR A 275 10.33 5.71 -17.59
N PHE A 276 10.83 5.12 -18.67
CA PHE A 276 11.66 5.78 -19.66
C PHE A 276 11.00 5.80 -21.04
N SER A 277 11.33 6.79 -21.86
CA SER A 277 11.07 6.73 -23.31
C SER A 277 11.90 5.61 -23.95
N PRO A 278 11.49 5.06 -25.10
CA PRO A 278 12.21 3.94 -25.74
C PRO A 278 13.68 4.23 -26.05
N ASP A 279 14.02 5.50 -26.29
CA ASP A 279 15.39 5.96 -26.53
C ASP A 279 16.19 6.25 -25.23
N ASN A 280 15.57 6.04 -24.05
CA ASN A 280 16.11 6.30 -22.72
C ASN A 280 16.55 7.76 -22.48
N ASN A 281 16.10 8.71 -23.30
CA ASN A 281 16.45 10.13 -23.16
C ASN A 281 15.43 10.92 -22.36
N THR A 282 14.25 10.37 -22.09
CA THR A 282 13.21 11.00 -21.27
C THR A 282 12.80 10.05 -20.16
N MET A 283 12.74 10.57 -18.94
CA MET A 283 12.28 9.84 -17.76
C MET A 283 11.01 10.48 -17.24
N TYR A 284 10.05 9.66 -16.83
CA TYR A 284 8.86 10.06 -16.10
C TYR A 284 8.83 9.37 -14.74
N PHE A 285 8.50 10.08 -13.67
CA PHE A 285 8.53 9.51 -12.32
C PHE A 285 7.57 10.18 -11.36
N THR A 286 7.29 9.53 -10.23
CA THR A 286 6.42 10.04 -9.17
C THR A 286 7.24 10.76 -8.11
N ARG A 287 6.78 11.93 -7.68
CA ARG A 287 7.41 12.70 -6.60
C ARG A 287 6.37 13.38 -5.71
N ASN A 288 6.68 13.58 -4.43
CA ASN A 288 5.95 14.53 -3.59
C ASN A 288 5.87 15.93 -4.24
N ASN A 289 4.73 16.60 -4.11
CA ASN A 289 4.57 17.96 -4.62
C ASN A 289 5.45 18.96 -3.83
N TYR A 290 6.61 19.26 -4.39
CA TYR A 290 7.67 20.04 -3.75
C TYR A 290 8.28 21.06 -4.72
N GLY A 291 8.43 22.29 -4.23
CA GLY A 291 9.26 23.33 -4.85
C GLY A 291 10.29 23.85 -3.84
N LYS A 292 10.08 25.04 -3.28
CA LYS A 292 10.86 25.52 -2.11
C LYS A 292 10.35 24.93 -0.78
N LYS A 293 9.07 24.58 -0.71
CA LYS A 293 8.36 23.96 0.43
C LYS A 293 7.40 22.90 -0.10
N LEU A 294 6.96 21.98 0.77
CA LEU A 294 5.87 21.06 0.44
C LEU A 294 4.60 21.87 0.17
N LYS A 295 3.94 21.61 -0.97
CA LYS A 295 2.63 22.19 -1.27
C LYS A 295 1.55 21.25 -0.75
N ARG A 296 0.52 21.80 -0.13
CA ARG A 296 -0.55 21.03 0.51
C ARG A 296 -1.90 21.54 0.09
N ASP A 297 -2.86 20.63 0.02
CA ASP A 297 -4.26 20.98 -0.19
C ASP A 297 -4.85 21.67 1.06
N LYS A 298 -6.14 22.03 0.99
CA LYS A 298 -6.89 22.65 2.10
C LYS A 298 -6.98 21.80 3.37
N ASN A 299 -6.73 20.49 3.26
CA ASN A 299 -6.75 19.54 4.37
C ASN A 299 -5.34 19.26 4.91
N GLY A 300 -4.31 19.91 4.36
CA GLY A 300 -2.92 19.71 4.77
C GLY A 300 -2.24 18.50 4.13
N VAL A 301 -2.85 17.88 3.11
CA VAL A 301 -2.29 16.72 2.40
C VAL A 301 -1.30 17.17 1.35
N ASN A 302 -0.12 16.55 1.32
CA ASN A 302 0.80 16.68 0.21
C ASN A 302 0.52 15.59 -0.81
N HIS A 303 -0.08 15.96 -1.94
CA HIS A 303 -0.35 15.03 -3.04
C HIS A 303 0.92 14.70 -3.82
N LEU A 304 0.89 13.55 -4.49
CA LEU A 304 1.93 13.16 -5.43
C LEU A 304 1.66 13.68 -6.83
N LYS A 305 2.74 13.88 -7.57
CA LYS A 305 2.70 14.39 -8.93
C LYS A 305 3.65 13.63 -9.83
N LEU A 306 3.32 13.61 -11.11
CA LEU A 306 4.21 13.12 -12.15
C LEU A 306 5.14 14.20 -12.66
N TYR A 307 6.41 13.86 -12.75
CA TYR A 307 7.44 14.73 -13.30
C TYR A 307 8.12 14.06 -14.49
N MET A 308 8.69 14.88 -15.35
CA MET A 308 9.49 14.49 -16.50
C MET A 308 10.89 15.11 -16.40
N SER A 309 11.93 14.37 -16.76
CA SER A 309 13.29 14.88 -16.92
C SER A 309 13.89 14.36 -18.22
N LYS A 310 14.75 15.18 -18.85
CA LYS A 310 15.45 14.81 -20.09
C LYS A 310 16.92 14.54 -19.80
N LYS A 311 17.50 13.58 -20.50
CA LYS A 311 18.93 13.31 -20.47
C LYS A 311 19.65 14.27 -21.41
N VAL A 312 20.59 15.03 -20.90
CA VAL A 312 21.42 15.98 -21.65
C VAL A 312 22.88 15.77 -21.23
N ASN A 313 23.75 15.44 -22.19
CA ASN A 313 25.17 15.13 -21.92
C ASN A 313 25.34 14.04 -20.83
N ASP A 314 24.56 12.97 -20.93
CA ASP A 314 24.49 11.86 -19.97
C ASP A 314 23.99 12.20 -18.54
N GLU A 315 23.56 13.43 -18.29
CA GLU A 315 22.97 13.85 -17.02
C GLU A 315 21.47 14.09 -17.14
N TRP A 316 20.72 13.74 -16.10
CA TRP A 316 19.29 14.07 -16.01
C TRP A 316 19.11 15.56 -15.68
N SER A 317 18.31 16.26 -16.49
CA SER A 317 17.95 17.66 -16.28
C SER A 317 17.09 17.86 -15.04
N GLU A 318 16.86 19.13 -14.66
CA GLU A 318 15.83 19.45 -13.67
C GLU A 318 14.48 18.88 -14.08
N ALA A 319 13.72 18.41 -13.09
CA ALA A 319 12.44 17.77 -13.28
C ALA A 319 11.32 18.79 -13.51
N LEU A 320 10.56 18.59 -14.59
CA LEU A 320 9.42 19.42 -14.98
C LEU A 320 8.10 18.72 -14.62
N GLU A 321 7.20 19.46 -13.99
CA GLU A 321 5.86 18.97 -13.63
C GLU A 321 5.02 18.70 -14.88
N LEU A 322 4.33 17.56 -14.96
CA LEU A 322 3.42 17.26 -16.06
C LEU A 322 2.11 18.06 -15.97
N PRO A 323 1.50 18.43 -17.13
CA PRO A 323 0.40 19.41 -17.17
C PRO A 323 -0.96 18.88 -16.67
N PHE A 324 -1.08 17.57 -16.42
CA PHE A 324 -2.29 16.92 -15.94
C PHE A 324 -2.25 16.55 -14.44
N ASN A 325 -1.23 17.05 -13.72
CA ASN A 325 -1.18 16.99 -12.27
C ASN A 325 -2.18 17.94 -11.62
N SER A 326 -2.38 17.78 -10.31
CA SER A 326 -3.27 18.63 -9.51
C SER A 326 -2.73 18.85 -8.11
N GLU A 327 -3.24 19.89 -7.46
CA GLU A 327 -3.02 20.18 -6.03
C GLU A 327 -4.07 19.50 -5.14
N SER A 328 -5.15 18.95 -5.70
CA SER A 328 -6.29 18.39 -4.95
C SER A 328 -6.43 16.87 -5.06
N TYR A 329 -5.60 16.25 -5.89
CA TYR A 329 -5.57 14.82 -6.13
C TYR A 329 -4.16 14.44 -6.59
N SER A 330 -3.82 13.17 -6.45
CA SER A 330 -2.53 12.61 -6.76
C SER A 330 -2.50 11.99 -8.15
N THR A 331 -1.31 11.98 -8.72
CA THR A 331 -0.96 11.30 -9.97
C THR A 331 0.39 10.63 -9.78
N GLY A 332 0.54 9.41 -10.27
CA GLY A 332 1.76 8.65 -10.03
C GLY A 332 1.84 7.37 -10.86
N HIS A 333 2.87 6.59 -10.57
CA HIS A 333 3.15 5.27 -11.15
C HIS A 333 3.08 5.27 -12.69
N PRO A 334 3.96 6.05 -13.34
CA PRO A 334 3.93 6.17 -14.78
C PRO A 334 4.42 4.90 -15.47
N ALA A 335 3.86 4.58 -16.63
CA ALA A 335 4.32 3.50 -17.51
C ALA A 335 4.28 3.95 -18.96
N MET A 336 5.41 3.84 -19.65
CA MET A 336 5.54 4.19 -21.06
C MET A 336 5.19 2.99 -21.93
N SER A 337 4.43 3.23 -22.99
CA SER A 337 4.24 2.23 -24.06
C SER A 337 5.54 1.95 -24.80
N PRO A 338 5.76 0.74 -25.34
CA PRO A 338 6.99 0.40 -26.05
C PRO A 338 7.30 1.28 -27.27
N ASP A 339 6.28 1.87 -27.90
CA ASP A 339 6.44 2.78 -29.04
C ASP A 339 6.64 4.26 -28.63
N GLY A 340 6.60 4.55 -27.34
CA GLY A 340 6.76 5.90 -26.78
C GLY A 340 5.58 6.84 -27.00
N LYS A 341 4.47 6.39 -27.60
CA LYS A 341 3.35 7.26 -28.01
C LYS A 341 2.27 7.42 -26.96
N LYS A 342 2.29 6.59 -25.92
CA LYS A 342 1.33 6.60 -24.82
C LYS A 342 2.03 6.53 -23.47
N LEU A 343 1.61 7.41 -22.56
CA LEU A 343 2.01 7.39 -21.16
C LEU A 343 0.79 7.02 -20.32
N PHE A 344 0.89 5.89 -19.64
CA PHE A 344 -0.08 5.40 -18.66
C PHE A 344 0.33 5.89 -17.28
N PHE A 345 -0.63 6.08 -16.40
CA PHE A 345 -0.40 6.48 -15.02
C PHE A 345 -1.65 6.21 -14.17
N VAL A 346 -1.51 6.30 -12.85
CA VAL A 346 -2.65 6.15 -11.94
C VAL A 346 -3.01 7.46 -11.28
N SER A 347 -4.30 7.63 -10.97
CA SER A 347 -4.80 8.81 -10.29
C SER A 347 -6.05 8.54 -9.46
N ASP A 348 -6.14 9.22 -8.32
CA ASP A 348 -7.31 9.28 -7.43
C ASP A 348 -8.22 10.49 -7.78
N LYS A 349 -8.11 11.01 -9.02
CA LYS A 349 -8.88 12.19 -9.45
C LYS A 349 -10.39 11.94 -9.33
N PRO A 350 -11.19 12.96 -8.95
CA PRO A 350 -12.65 12.82 -8.88
C PRO A 350 -13.28 12.34 -10.20
N GLY A 351 -14.35 11.55 -10.08
CA GLY A 351 -15.06 10.95 -11.22
C GLY A 351 -14.41 9.68 -11.79
N GLY A 352 -13.48 9.08 -11.04
CA GLY A 352 -12.95 7.74 -11.27
C GLY A 352 -13.92 6.60 -10.91
N PHE A 353 -13.51 5.35 -11.10
CA PHE A 353 -14.29 4.17 -10.70
C PHE A 353 -14.03 3.78 -9.24
N GLY A 354 -12.79 3.96 -8.76
CA GLY A 354 -12.38 3.48 -7.43
C GLY A 354 -11.44 4.41 -6.68
N GLY A 355 -10.60 3.81 -5.84
CA GLY A 355 -9.62 4.53 -5.02
C GLY A 355 -8.53 5.19 -5.88
N THR A 356 -8.01 4.47 -6.87
CA THR A 356 -7.16 4.98 -7.94
C THR A 356 -7.47 4.22 -9.21
N ASP A 357 -7.52 4.91 -10.35
CA ASP A 357 -7.69 4.26 -11.64
C ASP A 357 -6.46 4.47 -12.52
N ILE A 358 -6.28 3.59 -13.50
CA ILE A 358 -5.31 3.73 -14.59
C ILE A 358 -5.89 4.64 -15.68
N TYR A 359 -5.14 5.67 -16.03
CA TYR A 359 -5.37 6.63 -17.09
C TYR A 359 -4.27 6.53 -18.16
N VAL A 360 -4.57 7.03 -19.36
CA VAL A 360 -3.63 7.14 -20.47
C VAL A 360 -3.70 8.53 -21.12
N VAL A 361 -2.54 9.04 -21.52
CA VAL A 361 -2.40 10.20 -22.43
C VAL A 361 -1.57 9.82 -23.65
N ASP A 362 -1.84 10.44 -24.78
CA ASP A 362 -0.95 10.39 -25.94
C ASP A 362 0.23 11.35 -25.71
N VAL A 363 1.43 10.89 -26.03
CA VAL A 363 2.66 11.69 -26.07
C VAL A 363 2.79 12.21 -27.50
N LEU A 364 2.66 13.52 -27.67
CA LEU A 364 2.64 14.18 -28.98
C LEU A 364 4.06 14.55 -29.40
N GLU A 365 4.31 14.62 -30.71
CA GLU A 365 5.66 14.90 -31.28
C GLU A 365 6.27 16.22 -30.77
N ASN A 366 5.44 17.20 -30.42
CA ASN A 366 5.88 18.49 -29.87
C ASN A 366 6.17 18.44 -28.35
N GLY A 367 6.21 17.26 -27.74
CA GLY A 367 6.41 17.06 -26.30
C GLY A 367 5.20 17.42 -25.44
N LYS A 368 4.03 17.65 -26.03
CA LYS A 368 2.76 17.86 -25.30
C LYS A 368 2.03 16.53 -25.06
N PHE A 369 0.99 16.59 -24.24
CA PHE A 369 0.15 15.44 -23.91
C PHE A 369 -1.30 15.69 -24.28
N SER A 370 -2.02 14.64 -24.65
CA SER A 370 -3.47 14.68 -24.76
C SER A 370 -4.12 14.89 -23.37
N ARG A 371 -5.46 15.05 -23.35
CA ARG A 371 -6.20 14.93 -22.09
C ARG A 371 -6.16 13.48 -21.58
N PRO A 372 -6.08 13.25 -20.25
CA PRO A 372 -6.16 11.92 -19.67
C PRO A 372 -7.48 11.21 -19.99
N ARG A 373 -7.39 9.93 -20.34
CA ARG A 373 -8.54 9.04 -20.57
C ARG A 373 -8.46 7.85 -19.61
N ASN A 374 -9.55 7.53 -18.93
CA ASN A 374 -9.65 6.36 -18.05
C ASN A 374 -9.68 5.07 -18.90
N LEU A 375 -9.00 4.01 -18.49
CA LEU A 375 -8.96 2.73 -19.23
C LEU A 375 -10.24 1.89 -19.16
N GLY A 376 -11.27 2.36 -18.44
CA GLY A 376 -12.58 1.72 -18.41
C GLY A 376 -12.67 0.55 -17.44
N ARG A 377 -13.88 -0.01 -17.30
CA ARG A 377 -14.24 -1.05 -16.33
C ARG A 377 -13.60 -2.42 -16.57
N GLY A 378 -12.95 -2.66 -17.72
CA GLY A 378 -12.17 -3.89 -17.91
C GLY A 378 -10.90 -3.92 -17.05
N ILE A 379 -10.39 -2.72 -16.73
CA ILE A 379 -9.13 -2.51 -16.00
C ILE A 379 -9.39 -1.91 -14.62
N ASN A 380 -10.22 -0.88 -14.55
CA ASN A 380 -10.42 -0.12 -13.33
C ASN A 380 -11.65 -0.60 -12.56
N THR A 381 -11.52 -0.73 -11.25
CA THR A 381 -12.56 -1.24 -10.34
C THR A 381 -12.95 -0.20 -9.30
N ALA A 382 -13.80 -0.57 -8.34
CA ALA A 382 -14.04 0.24 -7.14
C ALA A 382 -12.83 0.30 -6.19
N GLN A 383 -11.83 -0.57 -6.41
CA GLN A 383 -10.63 -0.67 -5.59
C GLN A 383 -9.51 0.20 -6.16
N ARG A 384 -8.26 -0.09 -5.82
CA ARG A 384 -7.10 0.66 -6.30
C ARG A 384 -6.42 -0.11 -7.40
N GLU A 385 -6.20 0.54 -8.53
CA GLU A 385 -5.25 0.09 -9.53
C GLU A 385 -3.96 0.93 -9.45
N MET A 386 -2.82 0.26 -9.42
CA MET A 386 -1.50 0.83 -9.09
C MET A 386 -0.40 0.21 -9.97
N PHE A 387 0.75 0.88 -10.11
CA PHE A 387 1.95 0.36 -10.79
C PHE A 387 1.69 -0.32 -12.15
N PRO A 388 1.10 0.37 -13.14
CA PRO A 388 1.01 -0.17 -14.49
C PRO A 388 2.40 -0.48 -15.07
N PHE A 389 2.46 -1.47 -15.94
CA PHE A 389 3.59 -1.78 -16.81
C PHE A 389 3.05 -2.29 -18.14
N VAL A 390 3.52 -1.73 -19.25
CA VAL A 390 2.95 -1.99 -20.57
C VAL A 390 4.01 -2.60 -21.48
N THR A 391 3.64 -3.72 -22.08
CA THR A 391 4.39 -4.40 -23.14
C THR A 391 3.66 -4.18 -24.47
N LYS A 392 4.10 -4.85 -25.53
CA LYS A 392 3.44 -4.74 -26.83
C LYS A 392 2.01 -5.29 -26.77
N ASP A 393 1.83 -6.41 -26.08
CA ASP A 393 0.61 -7.21 -26.13
C ASP A 393 -0.13 -7.29 -24.78
N MET A 394 0.45 -6.76 -23.70
CA MET A 394 -0.09 -6.90 -22.34
C MET A 394 0.08 -5.62 -21.50
N LEU A 395 -0.93 -5.31 -20.70
CA LEU A 395 -0.83 -4.44 -19.52
C LEU A 395 -0.75 -5.30 -18.27
N TYR A 396 0.25 -5.05 -17.44
CA TYR A 396 0.35 -5.55 -16.07
C TYR A 396 0.09 -4.41 -15.10
N PHE A 397 -0.52 -4.67 -13.96
CA PHE A 397 -0.72 -3.69 -12.89
C PHE A 397 -1.02 -4.40 -11.58
N SER A 398 -1.01 -3.67 -10.47
CA SER A 398 -1.30 -4.20 -9.14
C SER A 398 -2.64 -3.68 -8.64
N SER A 399 -3.41 -4.50 -7.93
CA SER A 399 -4.69 -4.07 -7.37
C SER A 399 -5.10 -4.85 -6.13
N ASP A 400 -5.86 -4.21 -5.24
CA ASP A 400 -6.44 -4.81 -4.03
C ASP A 400 -7.88 -5.31 -4.27
N ARG A 401 -8.17 -5.86 -5.46
CA ARG A 401 -9.50 -6.40 -5.77
C ARG A 401 -9.95 -7.43 -4.72
N ALA A 402 -11.26 -7.46 -4.48
CA ALA A 402 -11.85 -8.24 -3.38
C ALA A 402 -11.49 -9.73 -3.47
N PHE A 403 -11.50 -10.31 -4.67
CA PHE A 403 -11.32 -11.75 -4.88
C PHE A 403 -9.87 -12.19 -5.12
N GLY A 404 -8.90 -11.28 -5.05
CA GLY A 404 -7.47 -11.60 -5.15
C GLY A 404 -6.92 -12.48 -4.02
N LEU A 405 -5.61 -12.74 -4.02
CA LEU A 405 -4.91 -13.56 -3.04
C LEU A 405 -4.39 -12.73 -1.88
N GLY A 406 -3.80 -11.57 -2.15
CA GLY A 406 -3.03 -10.81 -1.19
C GLY A 406 -3.65 -9.47 -0.80
N GLY A 407 -2.74 -8.58 -0.39
CA GLY A 407 -3.02 -7.17 -0.14
C GLY A 407 -3.13 -6.40 -1.46
N LEU A 408 -2.05 -6.38 -2.22
CA LEU A 408 -2.02 -6.07 -3.64
C LEU A 408 -1.69 -7.35 -4.39
N ASP A 409 -2.37 -7.58 -5.50
CA ASP A 409 -2.05 -8.67 -6.43
C ASP A 409 -1.72 -8.09 -7.81
N ILE A 410 -0.83 -8.75 -8.54
CA ILE A 410 -0.52 -8.46 -9.93
C ILE A 410 -1.61 -9.05 -10.83
N TYR A 411 -2.18 -8.21 -11.68
CA TYR A 411 -3.13 -8.56 -12.73
C TYR A 411 -2.48 -8.33 -14.10
N LYS A 412 -3.01 -9.01 -15.11
CA LYS A 412 -2.63 -8.82 -16.51
C LYS A 412 -3.86 -8.72 -17.40
N ALA A 413 -3.78 -7.87 -18.42
CA ALA A 413 -4.82 -7.65 -19.42
C ALA A 413 -4.21 -7.68 -20.82
N PRO A 414 -4.64 -8.59 -21.71
CA PRO A 414 -4.24 -8.59 -23.11
C PRO A 414 -4.65 -7.30 -23.83
N PHE A 415 -3.81 -6.85 -24.75
CA PHE A 415 -4.11 -5.76 -25.68
C PHE A 415 -4.50 -6.36 -27.03
N VAL A 416 -5.80 -6.34 -27.34
CA VAL A 416 -6.39 -6.96 -28.54
C VAL A 416 -7.31 -5.95 -29.21
N ASP A 417 -7.24 -5.84 -30.54
CA ASP A 417 -8.06 -4.91 -31.34
C ASP A 417 -8.02 -3.46 -30.83
N ASN A 418 -6.81 -3.01 -30.47
CA ASN A 418 -6.54 -1.67 -29.96
C ASN A 418 -7.23 -1.34 -28.62
N MET A 419 -7.59 -2.36 -27.84
CA MET A 419 -8.21 -2.23 -26.51
C MET A 419 -7.64 -3.23 -25.53
N PHE A 420 -7.54 -2.82 -24.26
CA PHE A 420 -7.24 -3.77 -23.19
C PHE A 420 -8.48 -4.58 -22.83
N GLN A 421 -8.30 -5.89 -22.75
CA GLN A 421 -9.31 -6.83 -22.34
C GLN A 421 -9.46 -6.84 -20.82
N VAL A 422 -10.42 -7.64 -20.32
CA VAL A 422 -10.62 -7.82 -18.89
C VAL A 422 -9.35 -8.35 -18.23
N ALA A 423 -8.91 -7.66 -17.17
CA ALA A 423 -7.74 -8.05 -16.42
C ALA A 423 -8.00 -9.28 -15.56
N VAL A 424 -7.05 -10.22 -15.56
CA VAL A 424 -7.08 -11.45 -14.76
C VAL A 424 -5.90 -11.49 -13.79
N ASN A 425 -6.13 -12.04 -12.59
CA ASN A 425 -5.09 -12.24 -11.59
C ASN A 425 -3.98 -13.16 -12.13
N VAL A 426 -2.71 -12.80 -11.96
CA VAL A 426 -1.58 -13.60 -12.46
C VAL A 426 -1.42 -14.92 -11.71
N GLY A 427 -1.92 -15.00 -10.48
CA GLY A 427 -1.86 -16.19 -9.63
C GLY A 427 -0.50 -16.43 -8.99
N GLN A 428 -0.41 -17.54 -8.25
CA GLN A 428 0.83 -17.97 -7.61
C GLN A 428 1.84 -18.52 -8.63
N PRO A 429 3.16 -18.43 -8.37
CA PRO A 429 3.80 -17.88 -7.16
C PRO A 429 4.16 -16.39 -7.26
N ILE A 430 3.76 -15.72 -8.36
CA ILE A 430 3.97 -14.27 -8.52
C ILE A 430 3.14 -13.51 -7.51
N ASN A 431 1.86 -13.86 -7.34
CA ASN A 431 1.04 -13.37 -6.24
C ASN A 431 1.12 -14.30 -5.03
N SER A 432 0.93 -13.73 -3.86
CA SER A 432 1.06 -14.34 -2.55
C SER A 432 -0.09 -13.88 -1.65
N ASN A 433 -0.01 -14.14 -0.35
CA ASN A 433 -0.98 -13.63 0.62
C ASN A 433 -0.63 -12.23 1.15
N ARG A 434 0.28 -11.54 0.49
CA ARG A 434 0.91 -10.28 0.91
C ARG A 434 0.76 -9.25 -0.21
N ASP A 435 1.39 -8.09 -0.11
CA ASP A 435 1.41 -7.14 -1.23
C ASP A 435 2.38 -7.65 -2.29
N ASP A 436 1.93 -7.71 -3.54
CA ASP A 436 2.70 -8.08 -4.72
C ASP A 436 2.46 -7.04 -5.81
N PHE A 437 3.52 -6.32 -6.18
CA PHE A 437 3.33 -5.11 -6.99
C PHE A 437 4.53 -4.69 -7.81
N SER A 438 4.35 -3.69 -8.68
CA SER A 438 5.40 -3.11 -9.52
C SER A 438 6.13 -4.14 -10.39
N TYR A 439 5.34 -4.95 -11.07
CA TYR A 439 5.81 -5.99 -11.97
C TYR A 439 6.39 -5.40 -13.26
N VAL A 440 7.61 -5.81 -13.62
CA VAL A 440 8.25 -5.52 -14.91
C VAL A 440 8.81 -6.80 -15.51
N ILE A 441 8.72 -6.96 -16.83
CA ILE A 441 9.22 -8.14 -17.55
C ILE A 441 9.91 -7.74 -18.85
N ASN A 442 11.00 -8.43 -19.17
CA ASN A 442 11.53 -8.52 -20.51
C ASN A 442 10.94 -9.77 -21.18
N GLU A 443 10.03 -9.58 -22.14
CA GLU A 443 9.28 -10.67 -22.77
C GLU A 443 10.16 -11.57 -23.66
N GLU A 444 11.30 -11.09 -24.15
CA GLU A 444 12.21 -11.89 -24.96
C GLU A 444 12.95 -12.93 -24.09
N THR A 445 13.42 -12.50 -22.92
CA THR A 445 14.17 -13.36 -22.00
C THR A 445 13.27 -14.09 -21.00
N GLN A 446 12.00 -13.68 -20.87
CA GLN A 446 11.04 -14.14 -19.87
C GLN A 446 11.56 -13.94 -18.42
N LYS A 447 12.37 -12.91 -18.22
CA LYS A 447 12.94 -12.51 -16.93
C LYS A 447 12.39 -11.15 -16.52
N GLY A 448 12.25 -10.94 -15.23
CA GLY A 448 11.70 -9.69 -14.73
C GLY A 448 11.87 -9.52 -13.23
N TYR A 449 11.20 -8.49 -12.72
CA TYR A 449 11.21 -8.13 -11.32
C TYR A 449 9.81 -7.74 -10.85
N PHE A 450 9.56 -7.89 -9.56
CA PHE A 450 8.41 -7.31 -8.86
C PHE A 450 8.80 -7.03 -7.41
N ALA A 451 7.99 -6.28 -6.68
CA ALA A 451 8.18 -6.00 -5.26
C ALA A 451 7.12 -6.72 -4.42
N SER A 452 7.49 -7.13 -3.22
CA SER A 452 6.59 -7.81 -2.30
C SER A 452 7.01 -7.73 -0.84
N ASN A 453 6.04 -7.71 0.06
CA ASN A 453 6.25 -7.90 1.51
C ASN A 453 5.96 -9.35 1.96
N ARG A 454 6.17 -10.32 1.06
CA ARG A 454 6.09 -11.76 1.34
C ARG A 454 7.09 -12.19 2.41
N SER A 455 6.72 -13.25 3.13
CA SER A 455 7.61 -13.88 4.11
C SER A 455 8.88 -14.42 3.46
N GLY A 456 10.01 -14.30 4.15
CA GLY A 456 11.32 -14.73 3.65
C GLY A 456 12.14 -13.62 3.00
N GLY A 457 11.58 -12.40 2.92
CA GLY A 457 12.29 -11.18 2.59
C GLY A 457 13.24 -10.69 3.69
N LYS A 458 14.04 -9.68 3.36
CA LYS A 458 14.96 -8.93 4.24
C LYS A 458 14.32 -7.71 4.87
N GLY A 459 13.45 -7.04 4.13
CA GLY A 459 12.88 -5.75 4.48
C GLY A 459 11.38 -5.74 4.68
N ASP A 460 10.84 -4.54 4.53
CA ASP A 460 9.40 -4.30 4.56
C ASP A 460 8.81 -4.68 3.20
N ASP A 461 9.15 -3.91 2.17
CA ASP A 461 8.98 -4.28 0.78
C ASP A 461 10.33 -4.66 0.19
N ASP A 462 10.37 -5.78 -0.52
CA ASP A 462 11.57 -6.29 -1.16
C ASP A 462 11.37 -6.46 -2.65
N ILE A 463 12.43 -6.23 -3.42
CA ILE A 463 12.48 -6.56 -4.84
C ILE A 463 12.84 -8.04 -5.01
N TYR A 464 12.09 -8.74 -5.85
CA TYR A 464 12.33 -10.11 -6.27
C TYR A 464 12.57 -10.15 -7.77
N SER A 465 13.60 -10.88 -8.20
CA SER A 465 13.73 -11.28 -9.60
C SER A 465 12.89 -12.54 -9.82
N PHE A 466 12.40 -12.70 -11.05
CA PHE A 466 11.80 -13.95 -11.49
C PHE A 466 12.25 -14.33 -12.89
N LYS A 467 12.21 -15.64 -13.15
CA LYS A 467 12.31 -16.23 -14.48
C LYS A 467 11.12 -17.14 -14.71
N LYS A 468 10.36 -16.90 -15.76
CA LYS A 468 9.28 -17.80 -16.16
C LYS A 468 9.88 -19.02 -16.85
N LEU A 469 9.61 -20.19 -16.31
CA LEU A 469 9.99 -21.47 -16.87
C LEU A 469 8.95 -21.83 -17.94
N ILE A 470 9.38 -21.97 -19.19
CA ILE A 470 8.55 -22.53 -20.25
C ILE A 470 8.56 -24.05 -20.03
N VAL A 471 7.45 -24.59 -19.56
CA VAL A 471 7.27 -26.04 -19.48
C VAL A 471 6.78 -26.50 -20.84
N ASP A 472 7.53 -27.38 -21.50
CA ASP A 472 7.06 -28.05 -22.71
C ASP A 472 5.76 -28.78 -22.37
N ASN A 473 4.68 -28.46 -23.10
CA ASN A 473 3.34 -29.01 -22.86
C ASN A 473 3.38 -30.54 -22.82
N VAL A 474 3.34 -31.12 -21.63
CA VAL A 474 2.90 -32.51 -21.46
C VAL A 474 1.39 -32.47 -21.53
N ASN A 475 0.80 -33.27 -22.42
CA ASN A 475 -0.65 -33.46 -22.53
C ASN A 475 -1.23 -33.99 -21.21
N ASP A 476 -1.54 -33.09 -20.28
CA ASP A 476 -2.19 -33.46 -19.03
C ASP A 476 -3.70 -33.62 -19.28
N THR A 477 -4.09 -34.85 -19.57
CA THR A 477 -5.45 -35.32 -19.29
C THR A 477 -5.61 -35.40 -17.78
N ALA A 478 -5.90 -34.27 -17.14
CA ALA A 478 -6.15 -34.22 -15.71
C ALA A 478 -7.54 -34.80 -15.39
N VAL A 479 -7.58 -35.88 -14.61
CA VAL A 479 -8.82 -36.39 -13.99
C VAL A 479 -9.10 -35.52 -12.75
N ILE A 480 -10.20 -34.79 -12.76
CA ILE A 480 -10.66 -34.02 -11.61
C ILE A 480 -11.54 -34.94 -10.75
N VAL A 481 -11.12 -35.21 -9.50
CA VAL A 481 -11.91 -35.91 -8.48
C VAL A 481 -12.12 -34.97 -7.31
N GLY A 482 -13.38 -34.75 -6.90
CA GLY A 482 -13.68 -33.83 -5.81
C GLY A 482 -15.13 -33.90 -5.33
N VAL A 483 -15.40 -33.21 -4.22
CA VAL A 483 -16.74 -33.07 -3.64
C VAL A 483 -17.40 -31.82 -4.22
N VAL A 484 -18.56 -31.99 -4.84
CA VAL A 484 -19.33 -30.88 -5.38
C VAL A 484 -19.99 -30.13 -4.21
N LYS A 485 -19.87 -28.80 -4.19
CA LYS A 485 -20.48 -27.95 -3.17
C LYS A 485 -21.26 -26.81 -3.80
N GLU A 486 -22.35 -26.39 -3.16
CA GLU A 486 -23.11 -25.21 -3.55
C GLU A 486 -22.19 -24.00 -3.45
N TYR A 487 -22.15 -23.22 -4.52
CA TYR A 487 -21.11 -22.22 -4.76
C TYR A 487 -21.12 -21.08 -3.72
N VAL A 488 -22.29 -20.68 -3.25
CA VAL A 488 -22.50 -19.52 -2.39
C VAL A 488 -22.32 -19.87 -0.91
N THR A 489 -22.90 -20.98 -0.46
CA THR A 489 -22.99 -21.43 0.93
C THR A 489 -21.83 -22.32 1.31
N GLY A 490 -21.30 -23.11 0.37
CA GLY A 490 -20.28 -24.12 0.60
C GLY A 490 -20.80 -25.46 1.12
N ASP A 491 -22.12 -25.67 1.08
CA ASP A 491 -22.76 -26.92 1.47
C ASP A 491 -22.48 -28.01 0.44
N VAL A 492 -22.33 -29.27 0.86
CA VAL A 492 -22.08 -30.39 -0.05
C VAL A 492 -23.33 -30.66 -0.90
N MET A 493 -23.17 -30.74 -2.22
CA MET A 493 -24.23 -31.13 -3.15
C MET A 493 -24.22 -32.67 -3.31
N PRO A 494 -25.40 -33.29 -3.48
CA PRO A 494 -25.54 -34.74 -3.66
C PRO A 494 -24.75 -35.30 -4.85
#